data_AF-A0A2S3ZE15-F1
#
_entry.id   AF-A0A2S3ZE15-F1
#
_cell.length_a   1.000
_cell.length_b   1.000
_cell.length_c   1.000
_cell.angle_alpha   90.00
_cell.angle_beta   90.00
_cell.angle_gamma   90.00
#
_symmetry.space_group_name_H-M   'P 1'
#
loop_
_entity.id
_entity.type
_entity.pdbx_description
1 polymer ?
#
loop_
_entity_poly.entity_id
_entity_poly.type
_entity_poly.pdbx_seq_one_letter_code
_entity_poly.pdbx_strand_id
1 'polypeptide(L)'
;MTSSDDVAPAVQYADNAAEAIRSLTDATFAAKLPAPLVYDILGNIKWVGHRLPQALEQLASGLGRSLDQFDVKEDDGGDPVQSIATAVDHLTRAAQLADQLGDELDKAQTAINGQGYRPATQ
;
A
#
# COMPACT_ATOMS: atom_id res chain seq x y z
N MET A 1 35.29 -7.16 0.43
CA MET A 1 34.66 -5.83 0.21
C MET A 1 33.41 -6.05 -0.61
N THR A 2 32.32 -6.41 0.06
CA THR A 2 30.99 -6.59 -0.56
C THR A 2 30.28 -5.27 -0.38
N SER A 3 30.06 -4.52 -1.46
CA SER A 3 29.36 -3.23 -1.40
C SER A 3 27.96 -3.46 -0.83
N SER A 4 27.64 -2.77 0.26
CA SER A 4 26.38 -2.86 1.01
C SER A 4 25.20 -2.10 0.36
N ASP A 5 25.24 -1.75 -0.92
CA ASP A 5 24.34 -0.72 -1.48
C ASP A 5 23.36 -1.15 -2.59
N ASP A 6 23.21 -2.45 -2.87
CA ASP A 6 22.11 -2.92 -3.72
C ASP A 6 20.94 -3.39 -2.87
N VAL A 7 20.20 -2.44 -2.29
CA VAL A 7 18.86 -2.72 -1.76
C VAL A 7 18.02 -3.24 -2.92
N ALA A 8 17.44 -4.44 -2.77
CA ALA A 8 16.61 -5.05 -3.82
C ALA A 8 15.56 -4.03 -4.30
N PRO A 9 15.37 -3.81 -5.63
CA PRO A 9 14.49 -2.74 -6.13
C PRO A 9 13.10 -2.72 -5.51
N ALA A 10 12.54 -3.89 -5.18
CA ALA A 10 11.26 -4.03 -4.50
C ALA A 10 11.22 -3.35 -3.12
N VAL A 11 12.31 -3.41 -2.35
CA VAL A 11 12.42 -2.75 -1.04
C VAL A 11 12.44 -1.23 -1.21
N GLN A 12 13.22 -0.71 -2.18
CA GLN A 12 13.23 0.73 -2.46
C GLN A 12 11.86 1.23 -2.93
N TYR A 13 11.14 0.45 -3.74
CA TYR A 13 9.78 0.82 -4.17
C TYR A 13 8.79 0.83 -3.01
N ALA A 14 8.89 -0.12 -2.07
CA ALA A 14 8.05 -0.14 -0.88
C ALA A 14 8.33 1.08 0.03
N ASP A 15 9.61 1.41 0.23
CA ASP A 15 10.04 2.60 0.98
C ASP A 15 9.51 3.90 0.35
N ASN A 16 9.71 4.06 -0.96
CA ASN A 16 9.18 5.21 -1.71
C ASN A 16 7.65 5.34 -1.60
N ALA A 17 6.92 4.21 -1.61
CA ALA A 17 5.48 4.22 -1.43
C ALA A 17 5.08 4.69 -0.03
N ALA A 18 5.76 4.22 1.02
CA ALA A 18 5.52 4.66 2.39
C ALA A 18 5.80 6.16 2.57
N GLU A 19 6.92 6.65 2.05
CA GLU A 19 7.29 8.08 2.11
C GLU A 19 6.36 8.98 1.30
N ALA A 20 5.83 8.50 0.17
CA ALA A 20 4.83 9.24 -0.58
C ALA A 20 3.51 9.41 0.21
N ILE A 21 3.05 8.36 0.90
CA ILE A 21 1.87 8.42 1.77
C ILE A 21 2.11 9.34 2.97
N ARG A 22 3.30 9.28 3.57
CA ARG A 22 3.73 10.20 4.64
C ARG A 22 3.70 11.65 4.15
N SER A 23 4.29 11.92 3.00
CA SER A 23 4.33 13.25 2.39
C SER A 23 2.92 13.79 2.08
N LEU A 24 2.02 12.94 1.58
CA LEU A 24 0.62 13.29 1.38
C LEU A 24 -0.08 13.64 2.70
N THR A 25 0.16 12.86 3.75
CA THR A 25 -0.40 13.11 5.09
C THR A 25 0.09 14.46 5.62
N ASP A 26 1.38 14.73 5.53
CA ASP A 26 1.98 16.00 5.95
C ASP A 26 1.42 17.18 5.12
N ALA A 27 1.25 17.03 3.80
CA ALA A 27 0.72 18.07 2.91
C ALA A 27 -0.78 18.36 3.12
N THR A 28 -1.55 17.37 3.57
CA THR A 28 -2.98 17.55 3.86
C THR A 28 -3.23 18.05 5.29
N PHE A 29 -2.23 17.98 6.16
CA PHE A 29 -2.32 18.47 7.52
C PHE A 29 -2.53 20.00 7.55
N ALA A 30 -3.63 20.43 8.18
CA ALA A 30 -4.07 21.84 8.27
C ALA A 30 -4.30 22.58 6.93
N ALA A 31 -4.30 21.86 5.80
CA ALA A 31 -4.56 22.44 4.49
C ALA A 31 -6.05 22.78 4.31
N LYS A 32 -6.33 23.84 3.55
CA LYS A 32 -7.68 24.07 3.02
C LYS A 32 -7.89 23.13 1.84
N LEU A 33 -8.84 22.21 1.96
CA LEU A 33 -9.10 21.15 0.98
C LEU A 33 -10.46 21.37 0.30
N PRO A 34 -10.56 22.27 -0.70
CA PRO A 34 -11.80 22.40 -1.47
C PRO A 34 -12.07 21.11 -2.24
N ALA A 35 -13.35 20.81 -2.48
CA ALA A 35 -13.78 19.55 -3.08
C ALA A 35 -13.08 19.20 -4.41
N PRO A 36 -12.81 20.13 -5.35
CA PRO A 36 -12.02 19.81 -6.55
C PRO A 36 -10.60 19.31 -6.26
N LEU A 37 -9.92 19.87 -5.26
CA LEU A 37 -8.58 19.39 -4.88
C LEU A 37 -8.67 17.99 -4.26
N VAL A 38 -9.66 17.74 -3.41
CA VAL A 38 -9.89 16.40 -2.83
C VAL A 38 -10.24 15.40 -3.93
N TYR A 39 -11.04 15.79 -4.92
CA TYR A 39 -11.38 14.96 -6.07
C TYR A 39 -10.13 14.49 -6.83
N ASP A 40 -9.18 15.40 -7.08
CA ASP A 40 -7.93 15.07 -7.75
C ASP A 40 -7.02 14.17 -6.90
N ILE A 41 -6.94 14.43 -5.59
CA ILE A 41 -6.20 13.57 -4.64
C ILE A 41 -6.79 12.15 -4.63
N LEU A 42 -8.11 12.02 -4.49
CA LEU A 42 -8.79 10.72 -4.49
C LEU A 42 -8.59 9.97 -5.81
N GLY A 43 -8.61 10.67 -6.94
CA GLY A 43 -8.36 10.10 -8.26
C GLY A 43 -6.98 9.47 -8.44
N ASN A 44 -6.00 9.93 -7.68
CA ASN A 44 -4.66 9.36 -7.64
C ASN A 44 -4.54 8.26 -6.59
N ILE A 45 -4.99 8.50 -5.35
CA ILE A 45 -4.76 7.55 -4.25
C ILE A 45 -5.56 6.25 -4.38
N LYS A 46 -6.71 6.25 -5.07
CA LYS A 46 -7.47 5.02 -5.32
C LYS A 46 -6.66 3.94 -6.04
N TRP A 47 -5.69 4.34 -6.87
CA TRP A 47 -4.81 3.41 -7.55
C TRP A 47 -3.87 2.67 -6.59
N VAL A 48 -3.59 3.22 -5.41
CA VAL A 48 -2.89 2.48 -4.35
C VAL A 48 -3.74 1.29 -3.92
N GLY A 49 -5.03 1.52 -3.63
CA GLY A 49 -5.99 0.45 -3.30
C GLY A 49 -6.11 -0.61 -4.39
N HIS A 50 -6.14 -0.21 -5.67
CA HIS A 50 -6.27 -1.14 -6.79
C HIS A 50 -4.99 -1.87 -7.21
N ARG A 51 -3.80 -1.37 -6.85
CA ARG A 51 -2.51 -1.97 -7.26
C ARG A 51 -1.82 -2.75 -6.15
N LEU A 52 -2.02 -2.36 -4.90
CA LEU A 52 -1.45 -3.02 -3.74
C LEU A 52 -1.87 -4.51 -3.61
N PRO A 53 -3.10 -4.94 -3.96
CA PRO A 53 -3.50 -6.34 -3.89
C PRO A 53 -2.57 -7.25 -4.68
N GLN A 54 -2.26 -6.89 -5.94
CA GLN A 54 -1.37 -7.66 -6.80
C GLN A 54 0.04 -7.81 -6.19
N ALA A 55 0.58 -6.74 -5.60
CA ALA A 55 1.89 -6.78 -4.96
C ALA A 55 1.89 -7.71 -3.74
N LEU A 56 0.84 -7.65 -2.92
CA LEU A 56 0.68 -8.50 -1.73
C LEU A 56 0.51 -9.99 -2.09
N GLU A 57 -0.26 -10.29 -3.13
CA GLU A 57 -0.41 -11.65 -3.66
C GLU A 57 0.91 -12.21 -4.22
N GLN A 58 1.70 -11.37 -4.90
CA GLN A 58 3.03 -11.76 -5.37
C GLN A 58 4.00 -12.04 -4.21
N LEU A 59 3.94 -11.24 -3.13
CA LEU A 59 4.71 -11.50 -1.91
C LEU A 59 4.27 -12.81 -1.24
N ALA A 60 2.96 -13.05 -1.12
CA ALA A 60 2.42 -14.28 -0.54
C ALA A 60 2.86 -15.52 -1.35
N SER A 61 2.74 -15.46 -2.68
CA SER A 61 3.18 -16.52 -3.58
C SER A 61 4.70 -16.71 -3.57
N GLY A 62 5.47 -15.62 -3.47
CA GLY A 62 6.92 -15.67 -3.32
C GLY A 62 7.35 -16.35 -2.02
N LEU A 63 6.68 -16.01 -0.92
CA LEU A 63 6.94 -16.59 0.39
C LEU A 63 6.56 -18.07 0.45
N GLY A 64 5.42 -18.46 -0.12
CA GLY A 64 5.04 -19.88 -0.19
C GLY A 64 6.08 -20.73 -0.97
N ARG A 65 6.61 -20.19 -2.07
CA ARG A 65 7.67 -20.85 -2.86
C ARG A 65 9.02 -20.89 -2.16
N SER A 66 9.25 -20.06 -1.14
CA SER A 66 10.55 -20.01 -0.45
C SER A 66 10.84 -21.30 0.29
N LEU A 67 9.80 -21.99 0.79
CA LEU A 67 9.91 -23.29 1.45
C LEU A 67 10.53 -24.38 0.56
N ASP A 68 10.29 -24.31 -0.75
CA ASP A 68 10.85 -25.26 -1.72
C ASP A 68 12.23 -24.82 -2.25
N GLN A 69 12.56 -23.53 -2.13
CA GLN A 69 13.74 -22.91 -2.75
C GLN A 69 14.89 -22.70 -1.77
N PHE A 70 14.61 -22.65 -0.47
CA PHE A 70 15.57 -22.33 0.57
C PHE A 70 15.42 -23.28 1.77
N ASP A 71 16.52 -23.50 2.49
CA ASP A 71 16.50 -24.15 3.80
C ASP A 71 16.05 -23.13 4.86
N VAL A 72 14.73 -22.90 4.89
CA VAL A 72 14.10 -21.92 5.80
C VAL A 72 14.14 -22.47 7.23
N LYS A 73 14.56 -21.63 8.18
CA LYS A 73 14.61 -21.97 9.61
C LYS A 73 14.17 -20.77 10.45
N GLU A 74 13.61 -21.06 11.62
CA GLU A 74 13.33 -20.07 12.65
C GLU A 74 14.47 -20.02 13.67
N ASP A 75 14.81 -18.83 14.16
CA ASP A 75 15.90 -18.65 15.13
C ASP A 75 15.57 -19.24 16.50
N ASP A 76 14.27 -19.41 16.82
CA ASP A 76 13.78 -20.00 18.06
C ASP A 76 13.50 -21.51 17.96
N GLY A 77 13.75 -22.11 16.79
CA GLY A 77 13.47 -23.52 16.52
C GLY A 77 12.00 -23.84 16.21
N GLY A 78 11.16 -22.84 15.98
CA GLY A 78 9.78 -23.00 15.50
C GLY A 78 9.68 -23.62 14.10
N ASP A 79 8.46 -24.00 13.72
CA ASP A 79 8.17 -24.54 12.38
C ASP A 79 7.99 -23.39 11.36
N PRO A 80 8.93 -23.19 10.42
CA PRO A 80 8.85 -22.11 9.43
C PRO A 80 7.64 -22.25 8.51
N VAL A 81 7.10 -23.45 8.32
CA VAL A 81 5.88 -23.68 7.52
C VAL A 81 4.69 -23.00 8.17
N GLN A 82 4.57 -23.05 9.51
CA GLN A 82 3.48 -22.41 10.24
C GLN A 82 3.57 -20.88 10.19
N SER A 83 4.78 -20.33 10.33
CA SER A 83 5.01 -18.89 10.21
C SER A 83 4.69 -18.38 8.80
N ILE A 84 5.12 -19.11 7.76
CA ILE A 84 4.85 -18.74 6.37
C ILE A 84 3.35 -18.83 6.06
N ALA A 85 2.66 -19.89 6.49
CA ALA A 85 1.21 -19.99 6.34
C ALA A 85 0.49 -18.79 6.97
N THR A 86 0.87 -18.43 8.19
CA THR A 86 0.32 -17.27 8.90
C THR A 86 0.57 -15.96 8.14
N ALA A 87 1.77 -15.76 7.62
CA ALA A 87 2.11 -14.58 6.83
C ALA A 87 1.31 -14.51 5.52
N VAL A 88 1.15 -15.65 4.82
CA VAL A 88 0.35 -15.75 3.59
C VAL A 88 -1.12 -15.41 3.86
N ASP A 89 -1.70 -15.88 4.96
CA ASP A 89 -3.06 -15.54 5.36
C ASP A 89 -3.23 -14.04 5.59
N HIS A 90 -2.28 -13.42 6.30
CA HIS A 90 -2.29 -11.97 6.53
C HIS A 90 -2.12 -11.16 5.25
N LEU A 91 -1.22 -11.56 4.34
CA LEU A 91 -1.03 -10.91 3.04
C LEU A 91 -2.27 -11.01 2.16
N THR A 92 -2.91 -12.18 2.13
CA THR A 92 -4.16 -12.41 1.39
C THR A 92 -5.28 -11.54 1.94
N ARG A 93 -5.39 -11.44 3.27
CA ARG A 93 -6.38 -10.55 3.90
C ARG A 93 -6.09 -9.08 3.62
N ALA A 94 -4.83 -8.67 3.64
CA ALA A 94 -4.43 -7.30 3.32
C ALA A 94 -4.74 -6.95 1.87
N ALA A 95 -4.58 -7.88 0.92
CA ALA A 95 -4.94 -7.69 -0.48
C ALA A 95 -6.44 -7.40 -0.65
N GLN A 96 -7.30 -8.18 0.03
CA GLN A 96 -8.75 -7.95 0.01
C GLN A 96 -9.13 -6.58 0.59
N LEU A 97 -8.48 -6.17 1.69
CA LEU A 97 -8.75 -4.87 2.32
C LEU A 97 -8.27 -3.70 1.45
N ALA A 98 -7.15 -3.85 0.74
CA ALA A 98 -6.65 -2.85 -0.18
C ALA A 98 -7.58 -2.64 -1.38
N ASP A 99 -8.13 -3.73 -1.93
CA ASP A 99 -9.12 -3.67 -3.01
C ASP A 99 -10.39 -2.92 -2.55
N GLN A 100 -10.91 -3.28 -1.37
CA GLN A 100 -12.05 -2.58 -0.75
C GLN A 100 -11.75 -1.09 -0.48
N LEU A 101 -10.53 -0.76 -0.09
CA LEU A 101 -10.10 0.64 0.04
C LEU A 101 -10.17 1.36 -1.32
N GLY A 102 -9.71 0.73 -2.40
CA GLY A 102 -9.82 1.27 -3.76
C GLY A 102 -11.26 1.60 -4.14
N ASP A 103 -12.18 0.67 -3.89
CA ASP A 103 -13.62 0.84 -4.13
C ASP A 103 -14.23 2.00 -3.33
N GLU A 104 -13.89 2.13 -2.04
CA GLU A 104 -14.41 3.21 -1.21
C GLU A 104 -13.86 4.58 -1.63
N LEU A 105 -12.60 4.64 -2.08
CA LEU A 105 -12.01 5.87 -2.63
C LEU A 105 -12.66 6.27 -3.95
N ASP A 106 -13.02 5.31 -4.81
CA ASP A 106 -13.79 5.56 -6.03
C ASP A 106 -15.19 6.13 -5.72
N LYS A 107 -15.89 5.55 -4.75
CA LYS A 107 -17.20 6.05 -4.29
C LYS A 107 -17.09 7.46 -3.72
N ALA A 108 -16.08 7.72 -2.89
CA ALA A 108 -15.83 9.04 -2.32
C ALA A 108 -15.55 10.09 -3.41
N GLN A 109 -14.70 9.75 -4.39
CA GLN A 109 -14.39 10.63 -5.52
C GLN A 109 -15.66 10.96 -6.33
N THR A 110 -16.47 9.94 -6.61
CA THR A 110 -17.73 10.08 -7.35
C THR A 110 -18.71 10.99 -6.62
N ALA A 111 -18.83 10.86 -5.29
CA ALA A 111 -19.76 11.64 -4.48
C ALA A 111 -19.50 13.15 -4.50
N ILE A 112 -18.26 13.58 -4.80
CA ILE A 112 -17.88 14.99 -4.82
C ILE A 112 -17.66 15.56 -6.24
N ASN A 113 -17.91 14.78 -7.30
CA ASN A 113 -17.55 15.14 -8.68
C ASN A 113 -18.19 16.45 -9.22
N GLY A 114 -19.33 16.87 -8.64
CA GLY A 114 -20.08 18.07 -9.06
C GLY A 114 -19.84 19.29 -8.17
N GLN A 115 -18.98 19.19 -7.16
CA GLN A 115 -18.74 20.28 -6.22
C GLN A 115 -17.69 21.27 -6.73
N GLY A 116 -18.05 22.56 -6.80
CA GLY A 116 -17.12 23.68 -7.01
C GLY A 116 -16.78 24.39 -5.70
N TYR A 117 -15.86 25.36 -5.74
CA TYR A 117 -15.57 26.23 -4.59
C TYR A 117 -15.47 27.70 -4.98
N ARG A 118 -15.79 28.59 -4.03
CA ARG A 118 -15.48 30.03 -4.09
C ARG A 118 -14.64 30.37 -2.84
N PRO A 119 -13.59 31.20 -2.95
CA PRO A 119 -12.85 31.64 -1.78
C PRO A 119 -13.78 32.40 -0.83
N ALA A 120 -13.64 32.19 0.49
CA ALA A 120 -14.33 33.04 1.46
C ALA A 120 -13.90 34.49 1.22
N THR A 121 -14.88 35.36 0.99
CA THR A 121 -14.65 36.81 0.87
C THR A 121 -14.16 37.30 2.23
N GLN A 122 -13.01 37.97 2.27
CA GLN A 122 -12.49 38.63 3.49
C GLN A 122 -13.36 39.82 3.88
#